data_AF-A0A917B1R4-F1
#
_entry.id   AF-A0A917B1R4-F1
#
_cell.length_a   1.000
_cell.length_b   1.000
_cell.length_c   1.000
_cell.angle_alpha   90.00
_cell.angle_beta   90.00
_cell.angle_gamma   90.00
#
_symmetry.space_group_name_H-M   'P 1'
#
loop_
_entity.id
_entity.type
_entity.pdbx_description
1 polymer ?
#
loop_
_entity_poly.entity_id
_entity_poly.type
_entity_poly.pdbx_seq_one_letter_code
_entity_poly.pdbx_strand_id
1 'polypeptide(L)'
;MTRSEPPREQWLARVRDELTTLTRRGTARARQSHPALSLVDQSLLTYIESNPECRAIDIAAHFQLNRSTVSRQLQSLVSAGLIEMGPEQTSRGHRSHGRGQPITLTDSGHRVQAEAAAGVLASLTARLTGWSDDEVRMLAGTLHRFNDESTPMPDASMPAPDASMPGPDASASTTRAESPTLESAPTEGQPS
;
A
#
# COMPACT_ATOMS: atom_id res chain seq x y z
N MET A 1 -27.58 2.51 39.77
CA MET A 1 -26.21 2.74 39.26
C MET A 1 -26.30 3.15 37.80
N THR A 2 -26.43 4.44 37.52
CA THR A 2 -26.46 4.98 36.15
C THR A 2 -25.02 5.00 35.61
N ARG A 3 -24.73 4.12 34.65
CA ARG A 3 -23.47 4.15 33.90
C ARG A 3 -23.51 5.41 33.04
N SER A 4 -22.85 6.48 33.50
CA SER A 4 -22.77 7.73 32.74
C SER A 4 -22.09 7.42 31.41
N GLU A 5 -22.84 7.53 30.31
CA GLU A 5 -22.27 7.37 28.98
C GLU A 5 -21.16 8.40 28.80
N PRO A 6 -19.98 7.99 28.29
CA PRO A 6 -18.89 8.93 28.13
C PRO A 6 -19.25 10.00 27.09
N PRO A 7 -18.74 11.23 27.25
CA PRO A 7 -19.03 12.34 26.34
C PRO A 7 -18.71 11.95 24.89
N ARG A 8 -19.50 12.44 23.93
CA ARG A 8 -19.30 12.21 22.49
C ARG A 8 -17.85 12.41 22.04
N GLU A 9 -17.18 13.40 22.61
CA GLU A 9 -15.77 13.72 22.35
C GLU A 9 -14.82 12.56 22.66
N GLN A 10 -15.09 11.79 23.72
CA GLN A 10 -14.28 10.63 24.07
C GLN A 10 -14.42 9.50 23.06
N TRP A 11 -15.63 9.28 22.52
CA TRP A 11 -15.84 8.33 21.43
C TRP A 11 -15.17 8.79 20.13
N LEU A 12 -15.23 10.09 19.82
CA LEU A 12 -14.55 10.64 18.64
C LEU A 12 -13.02 10.53 18.75
N ALA A 13 -12.45 10.80 19.93
CA ALA A 13 -11.03 10.60 20.19
C ALA A 13 -10.63 9.13 20.01
N ARG A 14 -11.45 8.20 20.50
CA ARG A 14 -11.25 6.76 20.29
C ARG A 14 -11.27 6.40 18.80
N VAL A 15 -12.25 6.88 18.04
CA VAL A 15 -12.34 6.64 16.59
C VAL A 15 -11.08 7.13 15.88
N ARG A 16 -10.59 8.34 16.18
CA ARG A 16 -9.34 8.87 15.61
C ARG A 16 -8.14 7.98 15.90
N ASP A 17 -7.99 7.53 17.15
CA ASP A 17 -6.86 6.72 17.57
C ASP A 17 -6.88 5.33 16.90
N GLU A 18 -8.07 4.73 16.76
CA GLU A 18 -8.26 3.46 16.05
C GLU A 18 -8.02 3.61 14.53
N LEU A 19 -8.49 4.70 13.89
CA LEU A 19 -8.21 4.99 12.48
C LEU A 19 -6.71 5.18 12.22
N THR A 20 -6.01 5.87 13.13
CA THR A 20 -4.55 6.05 13.06
C THR A 20 -3.84 4.70 13.16
N THR A 21 -4.26 3.87 14.12
CA THR A 21 -3.71 2.53 14.32
C THR A 21 -3.97 1.62 13.12
N LEU A 22 -5.18 1.66 12.57
CA LEU A 22 -5.59 0.93 11.38
C LEU A 22 -4.72 1.31 10.19
N THR A 23 -4.55 2.61 9.94
CA THR A 23 -3.74 3.15 8.83
C THR A 23 -2.29 2.69 8.94
N ARG A 24 -1.66 2.88 10.11
CA ARG A 24 -0.26 2.47 10.34
C ARG A 24 -0.06 0.97 10.14
N ARG A 25 -0.96 0.15 10.67
CA ARG A 25 -0.90 -1.31 10.50
C ARG A 25 -1.18 -1.72 9.05
N GLY A 26 -2.05 -0.99 8.34
CA GLY A 26 -2.31 -1.18 6.91
C GLY A 26 -1.05 -0.95 6.07
N THR A 27 -0.40 0.20 6.23
CA THR A 27 0.85 0.54 5.54
C THR A 27 1.96 -0.47 5.82
N ALA A 28 2.11 -0.92 7.07
CA ALA A 28 3.11 -1.93 7.42
C ALA A 28 2.85 -3.29 6.75
N ARG A 29 1.58 -3.69 6.61
CA ARG A 29 1.21 -4.96 5.94
C ARG A 29 1.37 -4.88 4.42
N ALA A 30 0.99 -3.78 3.80
CA ALA A 30 1.18 -3.58 2.35
C ALA A 30 2.65 -3.79 1.95
N ARG A 31 3.59 -3.31 2.77
CA ARG A 31 5.03 -3.53 2.60
C ARG A 31 5.49 -4.99 2.72
N GLN A 32 4.78 -5.82 3.49
CA GLN A 32 5.11 -7.23 3.70
C GLN A 32 4.50 -8.15 2.64
N SER A 33 3.34 -7.79 2.09
CA SER A 33 2.56 -8.65 1.19
C SER A 33 3.04 -8.64 -0.25
N HIS A 34 3.61 -7.53 -0.75
CA HIS A 34 4.27 -7.46 -2.06
C HIS A 34 5.42 -6.44 -1.98
N PRO A 35 6.69 -6.87 -1.93
CA PRO A 35 7.83 -5.96 -1.87
C PRO A 35 7.93 -4.99 -3.05
N ALA A 36 7.24 -5.28 -4.16
CA ALA A 36 7.32 -4.53 -5.40
C ALA A 36 6.23 -3.46 -5.59
N LEU A 37 5.13 -3.48 -4.82
CA LEU A 37 4.04 -2.50 -4.98
C LEU A 37 3.80 -1.72 -3.70
N SER A 38 3.89 -0.40 -3.79
CA SER A 38 3.47 0.46 -2.70
C SER A 38 1.95 0.44 -2.53
N LEU A 39 1.46 0.86 -1.36
CA LEU A 39 0.01 1.04 -1.11
C LEU A 39 -0.65 1.98 -2.14
N VAL A 40 0.13 2.94 -2.65
CA VAL A 40 -0.29 3.88 -3.67
C VAL A 40 -0.49 3.16 -5.00
N ASP A 41 0.47 2.33 -5.41
CA ASP A 41 0.39 1.56 -6.66
C ASP A 41 -0.84 0.64 -6.67
N GLN A 42 -1.12 -0.03 -5.55
CA GLN A 42 -2.34 -0.85 -5.39
C GLN A 42 -3.62 -0.01 -5.50
N SER A 43 -3.63 1.19 -4.92
CA SER A 43 -4.78 2.09 -5.00
C SER A 43 -5.02 2.56 -6.44
N LEU A 44 -3.95 2.85 -7.18
CA LEU A 44 -4.02 3.22 -8.60
C LEU A 44 -4.52 2.07 -9.46
N LEU A 45 -3.99 0.85 -9.28
CA LEU A 45 -4.44 -0.33 -10.02
C LEU A 45 -5.91 -0.63 -9.76
N THR A 46 -6.36 -0.55 -8.50
CA THR A 46 -7.78 -0.72 -8.11
C THR A 46 -8.69 0.30 -8.81
N TYR A 47 -8.25 1.56 -8.87
CA TYR A 47 -9.01 2.61 -9.52
C TYR A 47 -9.11 2.39 -11.04
N ILE A 48 -8.00 2.05 -11.69
CA ILE A 48 -7.95 1.80 -13.14
C ILE A 48 -8.79 0.56 -13.50
N GLU A 49 -8.75 -0.50 -12.69
CA GLU A 49 -9.60 -1.69 -12.87
C GLU A 49 -11.10 -1.34 -12.83
N SER A 50 -11.49 -0.46 -11.92
CA SER A 50 -12.88 -0.02 -11.77
C SER A 50 -13.30 1.02 -12.81
N ASN A 51 -12.32 1.69 -13.44
CA ASN A 51 -12.52 2.79 -14.39
C ASN A 51 -11.61 2.59 -15.61
N PRO A 52 -11.87 1.59 -16.47
CA PRO A 52 -11.08 1.38 -17.67
C PRO A 52 -11.15 2.60 -18.60
N GLU A 53 -10.06 2.88 -19.32
CA GLU A 53 -9.90 4.06 -20.18
C GLU A 53 -9.90 5.40 -19.41
N CYS A 54 -9.77 5.38 -18.08
CA CYS A 54 -9.60 6.61 -17.30
C CYS A 54 -8.30 7.33 -17.67
N ARG A 55 -8.24 8.61 -17.36
CA ARG A 55 -7.08 9.46 -17.65
C ARG A 55 -6.35 9.81 -16.37
N ALA A 56 -5.06 10.15 -16.50
CA ALA A 56 -4.25 10.62 -15.38
C ALA A 56 -4.86 11.82 -14.64
N ILE A 57 -5.64 12.67 -15.33
CA ILE A 57 -6.35 13.79 -14.71
C ILE A 57 -7.52 13.34 -13.83
N ASP A 58 -8.20 12.26 -14.21
CA ASP A 58 -9.32 11.70 -13.45
C ASP A 58 -8.81 11.05 -12.17
N ILE A 59 -7.70 10.31 -12.28
CA ILE A 59 -6.97 9.73 -11.14
C ILE A 59 -6.51 10.82 -10.17
N ALA A 60 -5.91 11.89 -10.68
CA ALA A 60 -5.44 13.01 -9.86
C ALA A 60 -6.60 13.69 -9.12
N ALA A 61 -7.74 13.89 -9.78
CA ALA A 61 -8.92 14.45 -9.15
C ALA A 61 -9.51 13.53 -8.07
N HIS A 62 -9.60 12.23 -8.35
CA HIS A 62 -10.15 11.25 -7.41
C HIS A 62 -9.32 11.13 -6.14
N PHE A 63 -8.00 10.95 -6.28
CA PHE A 63 -7.09 10.80 -5.14
C PHE A 63 -6.60 12.14 -4.55
N GLN A 64 -7.04 13.27 -5.12
CA GLN A 64 -6.61 14.63 -4.73
C GLN A 64 -5.08 14.78 -4.75
N LEU A 65 -4.45 14.16 -5.76
CA LEU A 65 -3.00 14.16 -5.93
C LEU A 65 -2.56 15.17 -6.99
N ASN A 66 -1.36 15.71 -6.81
CA ASN A 66 -0.73 16.54 -7.84
C ASN A 66 -0.53 15.75 -9.14
N ARG A 67 -0.81 16.39 -10.28
CA ARG A 67 -0.63 15.77 -11.62
C ARG A 67 0.80 15.27 -11.85
N SER A 68 1.80 16.00 -11.34
CA SER A 68 3.21 15.59 -11.41
C SER A 68 3.52 14.33 -10.59
N THR A 69 2.81 14.12 -9.47
CA THR A 69 2.91 12.91 -8.63
C THR A 69 2.29 11.72 -9.36
N VAL A 70 1.06 11.88 -9.83
CA VAL A 70 0.32 10.82 -10.56
C VAL A 70 1.08 10.41 -11.82
N SER A 71 1.61 11.36 -12.60
CA SER A 71 2.37 11.05 -13.80
C SER A 71 3.61 10.20 -13.54
N ARG A 72 4.34 10.44 -12.44
CA ARG A 72 5.52 9.63 -12.09
C ARG A 72 5.13 8.21 -11.68
N GLN A 73 4.07 8.08 -10.88
CA GLN A 73 3.56 6.78 -10.44
C GLN A 73 3.05 5.95 -11.63
N LEU A 74 2.29 6.57 -12.53
CA LEU A 74 1.85 5.92 -13.76
C LEU A 74 3.03 5.49 -14.64
N GLN A 75 4.08 6.32 -14.79
CA GLN A 75 5.28 5.92 -15.54
C GLN A 75 5.99 4.72 -14.91
N SER A 76 6.03 4.64 -13.57
CA SER A 76 6.57 3.47 -12.87
C SER A 76 5.75 2.21 -13.17
N LEU A 77 4.42 2.31 -13.14
CA LEU A 77 3.51 1.21 -13.45
C LEU A 77 3.58 0.76 -14.91
N VAL A 78 3.76 1.69 -15.86
CA VAL A 78 4.01 1.38 -17.28
C VAL A 78 5.35 0.66 -17.43
N SER A 79 6.39 1.15 -16.75
CA SER A 79 7.73 0.54 -16.81
C SER A 79 7.74 -0.87 -16.20
N ALA A 80 6.87 -1.12 -15.21
CA ALA A 80 6.63 -2.43 -14.63
C ALA A 80 5.72 -3.33 -15.49
N GLY A 81 5.17 -2.82 -16.60
CA GLY A 81 4.29 -3.56 -17.49
C GLY A 81 2.92 -3.89 -16.89
N LEU A 82 2.47 -3.14 -15.88
CA LEU A 82 1.20 -3.40 -15.19
C LEU A 82 0.03 -2.59 -15.78
N ILE A 83 0.33 -1.49 -16.45
CA ILE A 83 -0.64 -0.66 -17.13
C ILE A 83 -0.12 -0.31 -18.52
N GLU A 84 -1.04 -0.01 -19.42
CA GLU A 84 -0.73 0.51 -20.75
C GLU A 84 -1.44 1.85 -20.98
N MET A 85 -0.83 2.69 -21.81
CA MET A 85 -1.40 3.98 -22.19
C MET A 85 -1.75 3.93 -23.67
N GLY A 86 -3.04 4.12 -23.97
CA GLY A 86 -3.54 4.14 -25.33
C GLY A 86 -3.11 5.39 -26.11
N PRO A 87 -3.44 5.46 -27.41
CA PRO A 87 -3.15 6.63 -28.23
C PRO A 87 -3.85 7.88 -27.68
N GLU A 88 -3.18 9.03 -27.72
CA GLU A 88 -3.82 10.29 -27.33
C GLU A 88 -5.01 10.56 -28.27
N GLN A 89 -6.21 10.59 -27.70
CA GLN A 89 -7.40 10.90 -28.48
C GLN A 89 -7.44 12.41 -28.77
N THR A 90 -6.96 12.78 -29.96
CA THR A 90 -6.93 14.18 -30.45
C THR A 90 -8.16 14.57 -31.26
N SER A 91 -9.18 13.70 -31.34
CA SER A 91 -10.34 13.86 -32.21
C SER A 91 -11.01 15.23 -32.02
N ARG A 92 -10.84 16.08 -33.03
CA ARG A 92 -11.48 17.39 -33.21
C ARG A 92 -13.00 17.18 -33.20
N GLY A 93 -13.65 17.49 -32.08
CA GLY A 93 -15.12 17.47 -32.04
C GLY A 93 -15.71 17.64 -30.66
N HIS A 94 -15.06 17.12 -29.61
CA HIS A 94 -15.54 17.28 -28.25
C HIS A 94 -14.81 18.44 -27.56
N ARG A 95 -15.32 19.65 -27.72
CA ARG A 95 -14.95 20.80 -26.87
C ARG A 95 -15.59 20.60 -25.49
N SER A 96 -15.07 19.67 -24.70
CA SER A 96 -15.26 19.67 -23.25
C SER A 96 -14.26 18.72 -22.58
N HIS A 97 -13.38 19.30 -21.77
CA HIS A 97 -12.59 18.69 -20.69
C HIS A 97 -11.68 17.48 -21.02
N GLY A 98 -10.41 17.82 -21.31
CA GLY A 98 -9.26 16.98 -20.98
C GLY A 98 -8.60 16.26 -22.16
N ARG A 99 -7.48 16.80 -22.66
CA ARG A 99 -6.54 16.07 -23.51
C ARG A 99 -5.75 15.08 -22.63
N GLY A 100 -5.66 13.81 -23.00
CA GLY A 100 -4.88 12.81 -22.25
C GLY A 100 -5.00 11.41 -22.85
N GLN A 101 -3.98 10.59 -22.64
CA GLN A 101 -3.98 9.18 -23.03
C GLN A 101 -4.91 8.38 -22.10
N PRO A 102 -5.79 7.52 -22.63
CA PRO A 102 -6.54 6.58 -21.81
C PRO A 102 -5.59 5.55 -21.21
N ILE A 103 -5.93 5.04 -20.03
CA ILE A 103 -5.13 4.10 -19.25
C ILE A 103 -5.95 2.84 -19.00
N THR A 104 -5.33 1.68 -19.22
CA THR A 104 -5.90 0.36 -18.96
C THR A 104 -4.90 -0.53 -18.23
N LEU A 105 -5.40 -1.53 -17.51
CA LEU A 105 -4.55 -2.58 -16.96
C LEU A 105 -4.12 -3.54 -18.08
N THR A 106 -2.89 -4.02 -17.99
CA THR A 106 -2.45 -5.18 -18.78
C THR A 106 -2.89 -6.48 -18.11
N ASP A 107 -2.76 -7.62 -18.80
CA ASP A 107 -3.02 -8.95 -18.21
C ASP A 107 -2.17 -9.19 -16.94
N SER A 108 -0.92 -8.75 -16.94
CA SER A 108 -0.05 -8.78 -15.76
C SER A 108 -0.55 -7.85 -14.66
N GLY A 109 -1.04 -6.66 -15.01
CA GLY A 109 -1.70 -5.74 -14.08
C GLY A 109 -2.88 -6.38 -13.36
N HIS A 110 -3.80 -6.99 -14.11
CA HIS A 110 -4.95 -7.69 -13.56
C HIS A 110 -4.54 -8.83 -12.62
N ARG A 111 -3.56 -9.65 -13.02
CA ARG A 111 -3.08 -10.76 -12.17
C ARG A 111 -2.50 -10.25 -10.85
N VAL A 112 -1.62 -9.25 -10.90
CA VAL A 112 -0.99 -8.70 -9.69
C VAL A 112 -2.01 -8.01 -8.79
N GLN A 113 -2.98 -7.30 -9.37
CA GLN A 113 -4.07 -6.68 -8.64
C GLN A 113 -4.96 -7.74 -7.95
N ALA A 114 -5.30 -8.82 -8.64
CA ALA A 114 -6.06 -9.93 -8.07
C ALA A 114 -5.31 -10.63 -6.92
N GLU A 115 -3.99 -10.86 -7.08
CA GLU A 115 -3.13 -11.41 -6.02
C GLU A 115 -3.09 -10.49 -4.79
N ALA A 116 -2.95 -9.18 -4.99
CA ALA A 116 -2.97 -8.20 -3.91
C ALA A 116 -4.34 -8.17 -3.20
N ALA A 117 -5.44 -8.12 -3.94
CA ALA A 117 -6.80 -8.14 -3.41
C ALA A 117 -7.08 -9.41 -2.60
N ALA A 118 -6.65 -10.57 -3.10
CA ALA A 118 -6.75 -11.85 -2.39
C ALA A 118 -5.94 -11.84 -1.08
N GLY A 119 -4.75 -11.25 -1.08
CA GLY A 119 -3.93 -11.09 0.14
C GLY A 119 -4.60 -10.20 1.18
N VAL A 120 -5.21 -9.08 0.77
CA VAL A 120 -5.98 -8.20 1.66
C VAL A 120 -7.17 -8.95 2.25
N LEU A 121 -7.93 -9.65 1.42
CA LEU A 121 -9.08 -10.43 1.86
C LEU A 121 -8.66 -11.51 2.85
N ALA A 122 -7.63 -12.30 2.55
CA ALA A 122 -7.12 -13.32 3.46
C ALA A 122 -6.68 -12.74 4.82
N SER A 123 -6.01 -11.58 4.81
CA SER A 123 -5.61 -10.88 6.04
C SER A 123 -6.82 -10.39 6.85
N LEU A 124 -7.85 -9.87 6.18
CA LEU A 124 -9.10 -9.45 6.83
C LEU A 124 -9.84 -10.66 7.41
N THR A 125 -9.97 -11.74 6.64
CA THR A 125 -10.57 -12.99 7.10
C THR A 125 -9.88 -13.49 8.37
N ALA A 126 -8.54 -13.59 8.37
CA ALA A 126 -7.80 -14.03 9.55
C ALA A 126 -7.98 -13.13 10.78
N ARG A 127 -8.12 -11.81 10.58
CA ARG A 127 -8.37 -10.83 11.67
C ARG A 127 -9.78 -10.89 12.22
N LEU A 128 -10.74 -11.25 11.37
CA LEU A 128 -12.16 -11.27 11.68
C LEU A 128 -12.68 -12.69 11.99
N THR A 129 -11.81 -13.71 12.04
CA THR A 129 -12.18 -15.10 12.35
C THR A 129 -13.00 -15.24 13.64
N GLY A 130 -12.76 -14.39 14.64
CA GLY A 130 -13.50 -14.42 15.90
C GLY A 130 -14.77 -13.57 15.92
N TRP A 131 -15.11 -12.89 14.83
CA TRP A 131 -16.25 -11.99 14.75
C TRP A 131 -17.45 -12.76 14.17
N SER A 132 -18.64 -12.45 14.66
CA SER A 132 -19.89 -12.92 14.07
C SER A 132 -20.19 -12.21 12.74
N ASP A 133 -21.00 -12.84 11.89
CA ASP A 133 -21.43 -12.25 10.61
C ASP A 133 -22.13 -10.90 10.79
N ASP A 134 -22.89 -10.73 11.87
CA ASP A 134 -23.55 -9.46 12.19
C ASP A 134 -22.55 -8.35 12.56
N GLU A 135 -21.48 -8.66 13.31
CA GLU A 135 -20.43 -7.69 13.62
C GLU A 135 -19.68 -7.28 12.36
N VAL A 136 -19.36 -8.23 11.47
CA VAL A 136 -18.72 -7.95 10.17
C VAL A 136 -19.63 -7.09 9.30
N ARG A 137 -20.92 -7.41 9.20
CA ARG A 137 -21.92 -6.65 8.44
C ARG A 137 -22.08 -5.22 8.99
N MET A 138 -22.15 -5.05 10.30
CA MET A 138 -22.22 -3.73 10.94
C MET A 138 -20.97 -2.90 10.69
N LEU A 139 -19.78 -3.51 10.78
CA LEU A 139 -18.52 -2.84 10.49
C LEU A 139 -18.47 -2.36 9.04
N ALA A 140 -18.80 -3.23 8.09
CA ALA A 140 -18.83 -2.89 6.66
C ALA A 140 -19.78 -1.72 6.36
N GLY A 141 -21.00 -1.77 6.89
CA GLY A 141 -21.98 -0.68 6.72
C GLY A 141 -21.53 0.63 7.35
N THR A 142 -20.92 0.59 8.54
CA THR A 142 -20.42 1.78 9.23
C THR A 142 -19.25 2.42 8.49
N LEU A 143 -18.31 1.60 7.98
CA LEU A 143 -17.18 2.08 7.19
C LEU A 143 -17.63 2.71 5.86
N HIS A 144 -18.57 2.08 5.16
CA HIS A 144 -19.12 2.64 3.92
C HIS A 144 -19.75 4.01 4.16
N ARG A 145 -20.63 4.11 5.16
CA ARG A 145 -21.27 5.38 5.53
C ARG A 145 -20.24 6.45 5.94
N PHE A 146 -19.21 6.07 6.70
CA PHE A 146 -18.14 6.98 7.08
C PHE A 146 -17.38 7.52 5.85
N ASN A 147 -17.10 6.67 4.86
CA ASN A 147 -16.42 7.08 3.63
C ASN A 147 -17.31 7.97 2.75
N ASP A 148 -18.62 7.67 2.65
CA ASP A 148 -19.58 8.45 1.86
C ASP A 148 -19.86 9.84 2.48
N GLU A 149 -19.88 9.93 3.82
CA GLU A 149 -20.06 11.19 4.56
C GLU A 149 -18.78 12.03 4.63
N SER A 150 -17.62 11.50 4.21
CA SER A 150 -16.39 12.27 4.16
C SER A 150 -16.46 13.32 3.06
N THR A 151 -16.90 14.54 3.43
CA THR A 151 -16.72 15.73 2.57
C THR A 151 -15.26 15.79 2.16
N PRO A 152 -14.93 15.95 0.86
CA PRO A 152 -13.55 16.10 0.42
C PRO A 152 -12.91 17.20 1.25
N MET A 153 -11.92 16.85 2.08
CA MET A 153 -11.18 17.83 2.87
C MET A 153 -10.52 18.79 1.88
N PRO A 154 -10.84 20.10 1.89
CA PRO A 154 -10.12 21.06 1.07
C PRO A 154 -8.68 21.14 1.57
N ASP A 155 -7.74 20.73 0.71
CA ASP A 155 -6.29 20.87 0.78
C ASP A 155 -5.71 21.11 2.19
N ALA A 156 -5.72 20.06 3.01
CA ALA A 156 -4.77 19.99 4.12
C ALA A 156 -3.52 19.34 3.56
N SER A 157 -2.50 20.17 3.29
CA SER A 157 -1.11 19.83 2.99
C SER A 157 -0.57 18.79 3.99
N MET A 158 -0.97 17.54 3.83
CA MET A 158 -0.29 16.39 4.38
C MET A 158 0.98 16.24 3.55
N PRO A 159 2.17 16.27 4.15
CA PRO A 159 3.38 15.93 3.41
C PRO A 159 3.15 14.54 2.82
N ALA A 160 3.33 14.42 1.50
CA ALA A 160 3.32 13.13 0.82
C ALA A 160 4.15 12.15 1.67
N PRO A 161 3.68 10.91 1.91
CA PRO A 161 4.50 9.94 2.60
C PRO A 161 5.82 9.84 1.83
N ASP A 162 6.89 10.32 2.45
CA ASP A 162 8.21 10.41 1.84
C ASP A 162 8.55 9.04 1.26
N ALA A 163 8.63 8.97 -0.07
CA ALA A 163 8.91 7.75 -0.83
C ALA A 163 10.40 7.39 -0.72
N SER A 164 11.00 7.64 0.45
CA SER A 164 12.41 7.48 0.72
C SER A 164 12.60 7.11 2.20
N MET A 165 12.09 5.96 2.60
CA MET A 165 12.62 5.29 3.79
C MET A 165 13.82 4.45 3.34
N PRO A 166 15.03 4.66 3.90
CA PRO A 166 16.19 3.84 3.60
C PRO A 166 15.88 2.39 3.98
N GLY A 167 16.20 1.46 3.09
CA GLY A 167 16.12 0.03 3.38
C GLY A 167 16.95 -0.31 4.61
N PRO A 168 16.53 -1.28 5.44
CA PRO A 168 17.38 -1.73 6.54
C PRO A 168 18.64 -2.33 5.93
N ASP A 169 19.75 -1.61 6.13
CA ASP A 169 21.07 -2.05 5.73
C ASP A 169 21.35 -3.38 6.44
N ALA A 170 21.42 -4.44 5.63
CA ALA A 170 21.87 -5.74 6.06
C ALA A 170 23.38 -5.65 6.28
N SER A 171 23.80 -5.42 7.51
CA SER A 171 25.18 -5.66 7.93
C SER A 171 25.21 -6.17 9.36
N ALA A 172 24.94 -7.47 9.49
CA ALA A 172 25.47 -8.29 10.57
C ALA A 172 25.71 -9.70 10.02
N SER A 173 26.83 -9.86 9.31
CA SER A 173 27.46 -11.17 9.11
C SER A 173 28.82 -11.14 9.79
N THR A 174 28.84 -11.72 10.99
CA THR A 174 29.77 -12.76 11.46
C THR A 174 31.16 -12.80 10.83
N THR A 175 32.18 -12.60 11.67
CA THR A 175 33.51 -13.29 11.72
C THR A 175 34.23 -12.65 12.92
N ARG A 176 34.76 -13.31 13.96
CA ARG A 176 35.48 -14.58 14.08
C ARG A 176 35.49 -14.96 15.57
N ALA A 177 35.07 -16.17 15.93
CA ALA A 177 35.40 -16.74 17.23
C ALA A 177 36.67 -17.58 17.04
N GLU A 178 37.76 -17.16 17.68
CA GLU A 178 38.98 -17.92 17.81
C GLU A 178 38.72 -19.13 18.71
N SER A 179 39.19 -20.30 18.28
CA SER A 179 39.32 -21.48 19.13
C SER A 179 40.76 -21.98 19.05
N PRO A 180 41.35 -22.39 20.19
CA PRO A 180 42.79 -22.55 20.34
C PRO A 180 43.27 -23.85 19.69
N THR A 181 44.31 -23.75 18.87
CA THR A 181 45.06 -24.92 18.41
C THR A 181 45.95 -25.40 19.55
N LEU A 182 45.67 -26.62 20.03
CA LEU A 182 46.52 -27.34 20.96
C LEU A 182 47.91 -27.56 20.35
N GLU A 183 48.90 -27.21 21.16
CA GLU A 183 50.29 -27.61 21.07
C GLU A 183 50.39 -29.14 21.13
N SER A 184 51.08 -29.74 20.15
CA SER A 184 51.57 -31.12 20.24
C SER A 184 52.86 -31.23 19.44
N ALA A 185 53.96 -31.40 20.18
CA ALA A 185 55.28 -31.73 19.70
C ALA A 185 55.29 -33.10 18.99
N PRO A 186 56.31 -33.34 18.17
CA PRO A 186 57.07 -34.56 18.33
C PRO A 186 58.58 -34.29 18.46
N THR A 187 59.14 -34.86 19.52
CA THR A 187 60.56 -35.11 19.75
C THR A 187 60.88 -36.51 19.23
N GLU A 188 62.13 -36.71 18.80
CA GLU A 188 62.77 -37.95 18.30
C GLU A 188 62.50 -38.26 16.81
N GLY A 189 63.49 -38.51 15.97
CA GLY A 189 64.90 -38.79 16.17
C GLY A 189 65.36 -39.67 14.99
N GLN A 190 66.37 -39.24 14.25
CA GLN A 190 67.10 -40.00 13.23
C GLN A 190 68.54 -39.47 13.21
N PRO A 191 69.55 -40.20 12.72
CA PRO A 191 69.58 -41.60 12.26
C PRO A 191 70.82 -42.40 12.74
N SER A 192 70.86 -43.68 12.30
CA SER A 192 72.02 -44.58 12.14
C SER A 192 72.67 -45.22 13.35
#